data_AF-A0A382JPQ0-F1
#
_entry.id   AF-A0A382JPQ0-F1
#
_cell.length_a   1.000
_cell.length_b   1.000
_cell.length_c   1.000
_cell.angle_alpha   90.00
_cell.angle_beta   90.00
_cell.angle_gamma   90.00
#
_symmetry.space_group_name_H-M   'P 1'
#
loop_
_entity.id
_entity.type
_entity.pdbx_description
1 polymer ?
#
loop_
_entity_poly.entity_id
_entity_poly.type
_entity_poly.pdbx_seq_one_letter_code
_entity_poly.pdbx_strand_id
1 'polypeptide(L)'
;VLAQSGVQSDNVGIFDPTILDQWEVPFGDWIDQMVDWIDGNLAWLLDAIRWPFAFLLENFVDNVLSELPWVWVVLATAVIGALVRTPKVGVAAGLAMAFCGLLGTAYWIETVRTVGMVLVAVVLCAIVGIPLGILCGRLDSVWNVVRPILD
;
A
#
# COMPACT_ATOMS: atom_id res chain seq x y z
N VAL A 1 -1.68 26.68 0.94
CA VAL A 1 -1.52 28.07 1.45
C VAL A 1 -0.50 28.89 0.63
N LEU A 2 -0.03 28.43 -0.55
CA LEU A 2 0.87 29.22 -1.42
C LEU A 2 0.25 29.71 -2.73
N ALA A 3 -1.04 29.45 -3.00
CA ALA A 3 -1.72 29.89 -4.22
C ALA A 3 -2.36 31.31 -4.11
N GLN A 4 -1.87 32.17 -3.19
CA GLN A 4 -2.44 33.51 -2.97
C GLN A 4 -1.42 34.65 -2.81
N SER A 5 -0.17 34.49 -3.26
CA SER A 5 0.71 35.65 -3.44
C SER A 5 0.60 36.16 -4.88
N GLY A 6 -0.24 37.17 -5.08
CA GLY A 6 -0.27 37.95 -6.32
C GLY A 6 1.06 38.64 -6.55
N VAL A 7 1.93 38.02 -7.38
CA VAL A 7 3.08 38.70 -7.95
C VAL A 7 2.58 39.54 -9.12
N GLN A 8 2.30 40.80 -8.82
CA GLN A 8 2.16 41.86 -9.80
C GLN A 8 3.49 41.97 -10.56
N SER A 9 3.48 41.55 -11.81
CA SER A 9 4.62 41.49 -12.73
C SER A 9 5.01 42.87 -13.26
N ASP A 10 5.39 43.79 -12.36
CA ASP A 10 6.01 45.06 -12.71
C ASP A 10 7.48 45.05 -12.28
N ASN A 11 8.37 44.76 -13.23
CA ASN A 11 9.85 44.82 -13.14
C ASN A 11 10.50 43.96 -12.03
N VAL A 12 10.66 42.66 -12.30
CA VAL A 12 11.61 41.81 -11.54
C VAL A 12 13.04 42.14 -11.97
N GLY A 13 13.92 42.43 -10.99
CA GLY A 13 15.33 42.68 -11.25
C GLY A 13 16.10 41.39 -11.56
N ILE A 14 17.20 41.47 -12.32
CA ILE A 14 18.01 40.30 -12.72
C ILE A 14 18.64 39.50 -11.56
N PHE A 15 18.56 40.03 -10.33
CA PHE A 15 19.06 39.40 -9.11
C PHE A 15 17.93 38.90 -8.20
N ASP A 16 16.67 39.09 -8.60
CA ASP A 16 15.52 38.61 -7.85
C ASP A 16 15.27 37.12 -8.20
N PRO A 17 15.19 36.22 -7.21
CA PRO A 17 14.93 34.80 -7.46
C PRO A 17 13.61 34.55 -8.20
N THR A 18 12.66 35.48 -8.18
CA THR A 18 11.37 35.38 -8.91
C THR A 18 11.51 35.41 -10.44
N ILE A 19 12.70 35.72 -10.98
CA ILE A 19 12.97 35.57 -12.42
C ILE A 19 13.05 34.09 -12.85
N LEU A 20 13.32 33.19 -11.90
CA LEU A 20 13.41 31.74 -12.15
C LEU A 20 12.02 31.14 -12.41
N ASP A 21 10.96 31.71 -11.83
CA ASP A 21 9.56 31.30 -12.02
C ASP A 21 9.10 31.52 -13.48
N GLN A 22 9.76 32.42 -14.22
CA GLN A 22 9.49 32.65 -15.65
C GLN A 22 9.96 31.50 -16.55
N TRP A 23 10.94 30.73 -16.06
CA TRP A 23 11.51 29.56 -16.71
C TRP A 23 11.14 28.26 -15.98
N GLU A 24 10.26 28.36 -14.97
CA GLU A 24 9.76 27.20 -14.26
C GLU A 24 8.90 26.38 -15.23
N VAL A 25 9.43 25.21 -15.58
CA VAL A 25 8.71 24.26 -16.42
C VAL A 25 7.54 23.75 -15.58
N PRO A 26 6.28 23.88 -16.07
CA PRO A 26 5.08 23.53 -15.30
C PRO A 26 4.86 22.01 -15.29
N PHE A 27 5.85 21.27 -14.78
CA PHE A 27 5.77 19.82 -14.62
C PHE A 27 4.62 19.42 -13.68
N GLY A 28 4.29 20.26 -12.69
CA GLY A 28 3.14 20.06 -11.81
C GLY A 28 1.83 19.98 -12.60
N ASP A 29 1.52 21.00 -13.39
CA ASP A 29 0.29 21.05 -14.19
C ASP A 29 0.20 19.90 -15.21
N TRP A 30 1.32 19.48 -15.78
CA TRP A 30 1.36 18.35 -16.70
C TRP A 30 1.04 17.03 -15.99
N ILE A 31 1.61 16.80 -14.81
CA ILE A 31 1.34 15.60 -14.01
C ILE A 31 -0.10 15.61 -13.52
N ASP A 32 -0.59 16.74 -13.02
CA ASP A 32 -1.98 16.87 -12.55
C ASP A 32 -2.97 16.59 -13.69
N GLN A 33 -2.74 17.15 -14.88
CA GLN A 33 -3.56 16.85 -16.06
C GLN A 33 -3.49 15.37 -16.47
N MET A 34 -2.32 14.72 -16.34
CA MET A 34 -2.19 13.29 -16.61
C MET A 34 -2.95 12.45 -15.58
N VAL A 35 -2.86 12.78 -14.29
CA VAL A 35 -3.57 12.09 -13.21
C VAL A 35 -5.08 12.25 -13.40
N ASP A 36 -5.55 13.48 -13.63
CA ASP A 36 -6.98 13.75 -13.85
C ASP A 36 -7.52 12.99 -15.08
N TRP A 37 -6.73 12.87 -16.15
CA TRP A 37 -7.13 12.09 -17.33
C TRP A 37 -7.20 10.59 -17.02
N ILE A 38 -6.25 10.05 -16.23
CA ILE A 38 -6.24 8.66 -15.80
C ILE A 38 -7.43 8.37 -14.89
N ASP A 39 -7.69 9.21 -13.90
CA ASP A 39 -8.83 9.05 -12.99
C ASP A 39 -10.17 9.17 -13.74
N GLY A 40 -10.26 10.07 -14.73
CA GLY A 40 -11.47 10.23 -15.55
C GLY A 40 -11.74 9.08 -16.53
N ASN A 41 -10.72 8.55 -17.21
CA ASN A 41 -10.90 7.55 -18.28
C ASN A 41 -10.62 6.11 -17.84
N LEU A 42 -9.72 5.92 -16.88
CA LEU A 42 -9.33 4.60 -16.37
C LEU A 42 -9.90 4.34 -14.97
N ALA A 43 -10.79 5.18 -14.43
CA ALA A 43 -11.49 4.93 -13.15
C ALA A 43 -11.99 3.48 -13.03
N TRP A 44 -12.62 2.95 -14.08
CA TRP A 44 -13.10 1.57 -14.10
C TRP A 44 -11.99 0.51 -13.92
N LEU A 45 -10.79 0.76 -14.46
CA LEU A 45 -9.63 -0.12 -14.32
C LEU A 45 -9.01 0.02 -12.93
N LEU A 46 -8.88 1.26 -12.43
CA LEU A 46 -8.35 1.56 -11.09
C LEU A 46 -9.26 0.93 -10.02
N ASP A 47 -10.58 1.07 -10.17
CA ASP A 47 -11.57 0.44 -9.29
C ASP A 47 -11.52 -1.07 -9.40
N ALA A 48 -11.34 -1.65 -10.60
CA ALA A 48 -11.19 -3.09 -10.77
C ALA A 48 -9.94 -3.64 -10.04
N ILE A 49 -8.83 -2.90 -10.05
CA ILE A 49 -7.61 -3.28 -9.32
C ILE A 49 -7.79 -3.09 -7.81
N ARG A 50 -8.49 -2.03 -7.38
CA ARG A 50 -8.74 -1.74 -5.96
C ARG A 50 -9.74 -2.70 -5.32
N TRP A 51 -10.74 -3.14 -6.08
CA TRP A 51 -11.83 -4.00 -5.61
C TRP A 51 -11.37 -5.23 -4.81
N PRO A 52 -10.45 -6.07 -5.29
CA PRO A 52 -10.02 -7.26 -4.53
C PRO A 52 -9.31 -6.90 -3.22
N PHE A 53 -8.54 -5.81 -3.18
CA PHE A 53 -7.89 -5.35 -1.94
C PHE A 53 -8.92 -4.83 -0.95
N ALA A 54 -9.83 -3.96 -1.38
CA ALA A 54 -10.88 -3.41 -0.53
C ALA A 54 -11.79 -4.52 0.01
N PHE A 55 -12.23 -5.43 -0.87
CA PHE A 55 -13.06 -6.56 -0.49
C PHE A 55 -12.40 -7.43 0.58
N LEU A 56 -11.13 -7.80 0.42
CA LEU A 56 -10.42 -8.64 1.39
C LEU A 56 -10.10 -7.89 2.68
N LEU A 57 -9.77 -6.60 2.62
CA LEU A 57 -9.53 -5.80 3.82
C LEU A 57 -10.81 -5.66 4.65
N GLU A 58 -11.90 -5.24 4.05
CA GLU A 58 -13.17 -5.02 4.75
C GLU A 58 -13.74 -6.34 5.30
N ASN A 59 -13.78 -7.40 4.48
CA ASN A 59 -14.37 -8.68 4.91
C ASN A 59 -13.49 -9.49 5.84
N PHE A 60 -12.16 -9.39 5.73
CA PHE A 60 -11.25 -10.25 6.48
C PHE A 60 -10.57 -9.53 7.64
N VAL A 61 -10.15 -8.27 7.46
CA VAL A 61 -9.44 -7.52 8.51
C VAL A 61 -10.44 -6.81 9.41
N ASP A 62 -11.37 -6.06 8.82
CA ASP A 62 -12.31 -5.26 9.60
C ASP A 62 -13.39 -6.14 10.24
N ASN A 63 -14.02 -7.06 9.49
CA ASN A 63 -15.09 -7.89 10.05
C ASN A 63 -14.58 -9.07 10.92
N VAL A 64 -13.46 -9.72 10.59
CA VAL A 64 -13.00 -10.90 11.35
C VAL A 64 -12.01 -10.51 12.45
N LEU A 65 -10.95 -9.78 12.10
CA LEU A 65 -9.88 -9.49 13.07
C LEU A 65 -10.26 -8.42 14.10
N SER A 66 -11.13 -7.45 13.75
CA SER A 66 -11.52 -6.39 14.69
C SER A 66 -12.69 -6.78 15.61
N GLU A 67 -13.55 -7.71 15.20
CA GLU A 67 -14.61 -8.25 16.07
C GLU A 67 -14.08 -9.29 17.08
N LEU A 68 -12.95 -9.94 16.77
CA LEU A 68 -12.35 -10.91 17.66
C LEU A 68 -11.72 -10.24 18.90
N PRO A 69 -11.99 -10.76 20.12
CA PRO A 69 -11.28 -10.31 21.31
C PRO A 69 -9.76 -10.41 21.14
N TRP A 70 -9.03 -9.36 21.51
CA TRP A 70 -7.59 -9.23 21.29
C TRP A 70 -6.75 -10.44 21.75
N VAL A 71 -7.20 -11.10 22.82
CA VAL A 71 -6.59 -12.32 23.37
C VAL A 71 -6.54 -13.46 22.36
N TRP A 72 -7.58 -13.63 21.54
CA TRP A 72 -7.63 -14.67 20.52
C TRP A 72 -6.65 -14.43 19.38
N VAL A 73 -6.49 -13.17 18.95
CA VAL A 73 -5.54 -12.79 17.89
C VAL A 73 -4.10 -13.01 18.36
N VAL A 74 -3.79 -12.64 19.60
CA VAL A 74 -2.47 -12.90 20.21
C VAL A 74 -2.20 -14.41 20.30
N LEU A 75 -3.17 -15.20 20.77
CA LEU A 75 -3.04 -16.66 20.84
C LEU A 75 -2.85 -17.29 19.46
N ALA A 76 -3.65 -16.89 18.47
CA ALA A 76 -3.54 -17.38 17.10
C ALA A 76 -2.14 -17.09 16.53
N THR A 77 -1.65 -15.87 16.72
CA THR A 77 -0.30 -15.46 16.28
C THR A 77 0.79 -16.30 16.95
N ALA A 78 0.65 -16.56 18.25
CA ALA A 78 1.61 -17.38 19.00
C ALA A 78 1.62 -18.84 18.53
N VAL A 79 0.44 -19.43 18.30
CA VAL A 79 0.29 -20.81 17.83
C VAL A 79 0.81 -20.96 16.40
N ILE A 80 0.44 -20.05 15.49
CA ILE A 80 0.91 -20.08 14.11
C ILE A 80 2.44 -19.91 14.05
N GLY A 81 3.00 -18.95 14.80
CA GLY A 81 4.44 -18.75 14.86
C GLY A 81 5.19 -19.96 15.44
N ALA A 82 4.59 -20.67 16.41
CA ALA A 82 5.15 -21.89 16.97
C ALA A 82 5.13 -23.05 15.96
N LEU A 83 4.06 -23.16 15.16
CA LEU A 83 3.86 -24.22 14.18
C LEU A 83 4.73 -24.05 12.92
N VAL A 84 4.89 -22.82 12.43
CA VAL A 84 5.60 -22.54 11.17
C VAL A 84 7.13 -22.64 11.33
N ARG A 85 7.68 -22.29 12.49
CA ARG A 85 9.14 -22.22 12.67
C ARG A 85 9.62 -22.96 13.92
N THR A 86 9.43 -22.38 15.09
CA THR A 86 9.83 -22.96 16.38
C THR A 86 8.99 -22.36 17.52
N PRO A 87 8.78 -23.10 18.63
CA PRO A 87 8.00 -22.60 19.76
C PRO A 87 8.54 -21.28 20.35
N LYS A 88 9.86 -21.06 20.31
CA LYS A 88 10.48 -19.80 20.76
C LYS A 88 10.04 -18.60 19.91
N VAL A 89 9.91 -18.78 18.60
CA VAL A 89 9.46 -17.72 17.68
C VAL A 89 7.98 -17.43 17.87
N GLY A 90 7.16 -18.46 18.09
CA GLY A 90 5.74 -18.29 18.42
C GLY A 90 5.53 -17.48 19.70
N VAL A 91 6.23 -17.83 20.77
CA VAL A 91 6.15 -17.09 22.04
C VAL A 91 6.64 -15.65 21.88
N ALA A 92 7.74 -15.42 21.16
CA ALA A 92 8.26 -14.07 20.91
C ALA A 92 7.28 -13.22 20.09
N ALA A 93 6.68 -13.78 19.03
CA ALA A 93 5.68 -13.08 18.22
C ALA A 93 4.41 -12.79 19.02
N GLY A 94 3.92 -13.75 19.81
CA GLY A 94 2.78 -13.56 20.71
C GLY A 94 3.04 -12.47 21.76
N LEU A 95 4.22 -12.47 22.38
CA LEU A 95 4.61 -11.43 23.34
C LEU A 95 4.71 -10.04 22.69
N ALA A 96 5.29 -9.94 21.50
CA ALA A 96 5.37 -8.69 20.76
C ALA A 96 3.96 -8.16 20.44
N MET A 97 3.07 -9.03 19.95
CA MET A 97 1.68 -8.67 19.65
C MET A 97 0.90 -8.27 20.91
N ALA A 98 1.12 -8.98 22.02
CA ALA A 98 0.52 -8.66 23.31
C ALA A 98 1.01 -7.29 23.84
N PHE A 99 2.30 -6.99 23.66
CA PHE A 99 2.85 -5.69 24.02
C PHE A 99 2.21 -4.57 23.23
N CYS A 100 1.99 -4.75 21.92
CA CYS A 100 1.25 -3.79 21.10
C CYS A 100 -0.21 -3.60 21.58
N GLY A 101 -0.88 -4.68 22.00
CA GLY A 101 -2.24 -4.58 22.57
C GLY A 101 -2.31 -3.88 23.92
N LEU A 102 -1.26 -4.00 24.74
CA LEU A 102 -1.18 -3.34 26.05
C LEU A 102 -0.92 -1.83 25.97
N LEU A 103 -0.46 -1.31 24.83
CA LEU A 103 -0.24 0.13 24.61
C LEU A 103 -1.53 0.95 24.48
N GLY A 104 -2.68 0.28 24.27
CA GLY A 104 -3.99 0.91 24.23
C GLY A 104 -4.84 0.46 23.04
N THR A 105 -6.13 0.74 23.11
CA THR A 105 -7.12 0.27 22.12
C THR A 105 -6.91 0.88 20.73
N ALA A 106 -6.53 2.16 20.66
CA ALA A 106 -6.23 2.82 19.37
C ALA A 106 -5.02 2.19 18.66
N TYR A 107 -3.96 1.87 19.40
CA TYR A 107 -2.77 1.23 18.85
C TYR A 107 -3.03 -0.23 18.44
N TRP A 108 -3.90 -0.93 19.17
CA TRP A 108 -4.31 -2.28 18.81
C TRP A 108 -4.99 -2.35 17.45
N ILE A 109 -5.97 -1.47 17.19
CA ILE A 109 -6.68 -1.42 15.90
C ILE A 109 -5.69 -1.20 14.75
N GLU A 110 -4.79 -0.22 14.88
CA GLU A 110 -3.80 0.05 13.83
C GLU A 110 -2.81 -1.11 13.66
N THR A 111 -2.38 -1.75 14.74
CA THR A 111 -1.50 -2.93 14.68
C THR A 111 -2.18 -4.08 13.93
N VAL A 112 -3.43 -4.38 14.26
CA VAL A 112 -4.21 -5.43 13.60
C VAL A 112 -4.42 -5.11 12.12
N ARG A 113 -4.69 -3.84 11.80
CA ARG A 113 -4.87 -3.39 10.42
C ARG A 113 -3.61 -3.54 9.57
N THR A 114 -2.45 -3.17 10.11
CA THR A 114 -1.16 -3.35 9.41
C THR A 114 -0.85 -4.82 9.14
N VAL A 115 -1.03 -5.70 10.14
CA VAL A 115 -0.85 -7.15 9.96
C VAL A 115 -1.85 -7.71 8.95
N GLY A 116 -3.10 -7.27 9.01
CA GLY A 116 -4.14 -7.62 8.06
C GLY A 116 -3.79 -7.22 6.63
N MET A 117 -3.30 -5.99 6.41
CA MET A 117 -2.84 -5.52 5.09
C MET A 117 -1.71 -6.38 4.53
N VAL A 118 -0.74 -6.75 5.36
CA VAL A 118 0.36 -7.65 4.93
C VAL A 118 -0.18 -9.03 4.53
N LEU A 119 -1.08 -9.62 5.33
CA LEU A 119 -1.70 -10.91 5.00
C LEU A 119 -2.49 -10.86 3.70
N VAL A 120 -3.33 -9.84 3.52
CA VAL A 120 -4.12 -9.65 2.29
C VAL A 120 -3.20 -9.49 1.08
N ALA A 121 -2.15 -8.68 1.20
CA ALA A 121 -1.18 -8.48 0.12
C ALA A 121 -0.46 -9.79 -0.25
N VAL A 122 -0.04 -10.59 0.73
CA VAL A 122 0.61 -11.89 0.47
C VAL A 122 -0.34 -12.87 -0.19
N VAL A 123 -1.60 -12.94 0.25
CA VAL A 123 -2.60 -13.84 -0.35
C VAL A 123 -2.89 -13.44 -1.79
N LEU A 124 -3.12 -12.15 -2.07
CA LEU A 124 -3.34 -11.66 -3.43
C LEU A 124 -2.11 -11.88 -4.32
N CYS A 125 -0.92 -11.61 -3.79
CA CYS A 125 0.34 -11.89 -4.48
C CYS A 125 0.50 -13.38 -4.78
N ALA A 126 0.14 -14.28 -3.88
CA ALA A 126 0.18 -15.71 -4.14
C ALA A 126 -0.84 -16.12 -5.22
N ILE A 127 -2.08 -15.62 -5.14
CA ILE A 127 -3.15 -15.94 -6.09
C ILE A 127 -2.79 -15.51 -7.51
N VAL A 128 -2.18 -14.33 -7.68
CA VAL A 128 -1.83 -13.79 -9.00
C VAL A 128 -0.44 -14.21 -9.44
N GLY A 129 0.52 -14.20 -8.52
CA GLY A 129 1.93 -14.49 -8.75
C GLY A 129 2.22 -15.96 -9.03
N ILE A 130 1.52 -16.91 -8.38
CA ILE A 130 1.73 -18.34 -8.65
C ILE A 130 1.32 -18.69 -10.09
N PRO A 131 0.12 -18.32 -10.60
CA PRO A 131 -0.24 -18.54 -12.00
C PRO A 131 0.70 -17.84 -12.99
N LEU A 132 1.08 -16.58 -12.71
CA LEU A 132 2.03 -15.85 -13.54
C LEU A 132 3.39 -16.56 -13.60
N GLY A 133 3.89 -17.02 -12.46
CA GLY A 133 5.15 -17.77 -12.38
C GLY A 133 5.09 -19.08 -13.17
N ILE A 134 3.98 -19.81 -13.10
CA ILE A 134 3.78 -21.05 -13.88
C ILE A 134 3.73 -20.75 -15.39
N LEU A 135 3.07 -19.66 -15.81
CA LEU A 135 2.99 -19.25 -17.22
C LEU A 135 4.37 -18.86 -17.77
N CYS A 136 5.16 -18.12 -17.01
CA CYS A 136 6.55 -17.78 -17.36
C CYS A 136 7.41 -19.02 -17.58
N GLY A 137 7.21 -20.09 -16.81
CA GLY A 137 7.94 -21.34 -16.97
C GLY A 137 7.53 -22.19 -18.17
N ARG A 138 6.37 -21.91 -18.79
CA ARG A 138 5.83 -22.71 -19.91
C ARG A 138 5.90 -22.00 -21.26
N LEU A 139 5.92 -20.66 -21.28
CA LEU A 139 5.89 -19.86 -22.50
C LEU A 139 7.00 -18.80 -22.49
N ASP A 140 7.97 -18.94 -23.39
CA ASP A 140 9.06 -17.96 -23.57
C ASP A 140 8.52 -16.57 -23.95
N SER A 141 7.37 -16.50 -24.63
CA SER A 141 6.70 -15.25 -24.96
C SER A 141 6.21 -14.49 -23.72
N VAL A 142 5.71 -15.21 -22.70
CA VAL A 142 5.26 -14.58 -21.44
C VAL A 142 6.48 -14.10 -20.66
N TRP A 143 7.54 -14.91 -20.61
CA TRP A 143 8.80 -14.53 -19.99
C TRP A 143 9.39 -13.24 -20.56
N ASN A 144 9.40 -13.07 -21.89
CA ASN A 144 9.95 -11.87 -22.53
C ASN A 144 9.16 -10.58 -22.22
N VAL A 145 7.85 -10.68 -21.96
CA VAL A 145 7.03 -9.51 -21.60
C VAL A 145 7.16 -9.17 -20.11
N VAL A 146 7.24 -10.18 -19.25
CA VAL A 146 7.31 -9.99 -17.79
C VAL A 146 8.73 -9.58 -17.35
N ARG A 147 9.77 -10.02 -18.05
CA ARG A 147 11.17 -9.70 -17.74
C ARG A 147 11.48 -8.19 -17.59
N PRO A 148 11.09 -7.29 -18.51
CA PRO A 148 11.33 -5.85 -18.35
C PRO A 148 10.49 -5.17 -17.25
N ILE A 149 9.47 -5.84 -16.70
CA ILE A 149 8.69 -5.34 -15.54
C ILE A 149 9.36 -5.79 -14.23
N LEU A 150 10.04 -6.94 -14.26
CA LEU A 150 10.76 -7.52 -13.13
C LEU A 150 12.19 -6.98 -12.95
N ASP A 151 12.79 -6.44 -14.02
CA ASP A 151 14.14 -5.82 -14.05
C ASP A 151 14.03 -4.30 -13.82
#